data_AF-X6LAI0-F1
#
_entry.id   AF-X6LAI0-F1
#
_cell.length_a   1.000
_cell.length_b   1.000
_cell.length_c   1.000
_cell.angle_alpha   90.00
_cell.angle_beta   90.00
_cell.angle_gamma   90.00
#
_symmetry.space_group_name_H-M   'P 1'
#
loop_
_entity.id
_entity.type
_entity.pdbx_description
1 polymer ?
#
loop_
_entity_poly.entity_id
_entity_poly.type
_entity_poly.pdbx_seq_one_letter_code
_entity_poly.pdbx_strand_id
1 'polypeptide(L)'
;MCKNAQIGWMACEDLIKVLSKIPDSKFRKESTKTCTPQVIILHPNEHERMNKIYEESEEVSKIVEQIEAKIVKLEENYKISKQDISKSCKMMIDAIEKHEKHLLNKVDTYKNKKKLILTELLNEVKNVEQQFKTKNKQITQCINDIDTDSDQKREQLKQLLQDDPNPNINSLKSNQIIPNLDISIN
;
A
#
# COMPACT_ATOMS: atom_id res chain seq x y z
N MET A 1 -61.34 -3.50 -5.05
CA MET A 1 -61.09 -2.56 -6.17
C MET A 1 -59.70 -2.80 -6.72
N CYS A 2 -59.56 -3.20 -7.99
CA CYS A 2 -58.26 -3.14 -8.66
C CYS A 2 -58.10 -1.76 -9.32
N LYS A 3 -57.45 -0.83 -8.61
CA LYS A 3 -57.34 0.59 -9.02
C LYS A 3 -56.56 0.80 -10.32
N ASN A 4 -55.59 -0.07 -10.62
CA ASN A 4 -54.70 0.10 -11.77
C ASN A 4 -55.34 -0.23 -13.13
N ALA A 5 -56.50 -0.91 -13.14
CA ALA A 5 -57.22 -1.27 -14.37
C ALA A 5 -58.51 -0.44 -14.59
N GLN A 6 -58.82 0.52 -13.72
CA GLN A 6 -60.12 1.23 -13.71
C GLN A 6 -61.36 0.32 -13.68
N ILE A 7 -61.23 -0.92 -13.19
CA ILE A 7 -62.35 -1.88 -13.08
C ILE A 7 -62.91 -1.82 -11.65
N GLY A 8 -64.13 -1.27 -11.53
CA GLY A 8 -64.96 -1.43 -10.34
C GLY A 8 -65.68 -2.79 -10.38
N TRP A 9 -65.69 -3.53 -9.27
CA TRP A 9 -66.42 -4.80 -9.15
C TRP A 9 -67.25 -4.80 -7.86
N MET A 10 -68.37 -5.53 -7.88
CA MET A 10 -69.33 -5.67 -6.78
C MET A 10 -69.69 -7.15 -6.64
N ALA A 11 -69.80 -7.66 -5.40
CA ALA A 11 -70.23 -9.03 -5.15
C ALA A 11 -71.69 -9.22 -5.58
N CYS A 12 -72.05 -10.42 -6.06
CA CYS A 12 -73.40 -10.71 -6.54
C CYS A 12 -74.46 -10.51 -5.44
N GLU A 13 -74.12 -10.84 -4.19
CA GLU A 13 -74.98 -10.64 -3.01
C GLU A 13 -75.23 -9.16 -2.69
N ASP A 14 -74.22 -8.30 -2.88
CA ASP A 14 -74.34 -6.85 -2.69
C ASP A 14 -75.15 -6.23 -3.83
N LEU A 15 -74.97 -6.71 -5.06
CA LEU A 15 -75.78 -6.32 -6.21
C LEU A 15 -77.25 -6.67 -5.98
N ILE A 16 -77.54 -7.87 -5.47
CA ILE A 16 -78.91 -8.30 -5.14
C ILE A 16 -79.51 -7.45 -4.02
N LYS A 17 -78.75 -7.13 -2.97
CA LYS A 17 -79.21 -6.21 -1.90
C LYS A 17 -79.52 -4.80 -2.42
N VAL A 18 -78.69 -4.27 -3.32
CA VAL A 18 -78.92 -2.95 -3.93
C VAL A 18 -80.11 -2.97 -4.87
N LEU A 19 -80.24 -4.01 -5.71
CA LEU A 19 -81.36 -4.18 -6.65
C LEU A 19 -82.69 -4.43 -5.94
N SER A 20 -82.68 -5.10 -4.78
CA SER A 20 -83.89 -5.37 -3.97
C SER A 20 -84.54 -4.12 -3.35
N LYS A 21 -83.85 -2.97 -3.38
CA LYS A 21 -84.34 -1.69 -2.83
C LYS A 21 -84.98 -0.77 -3.89
N ILE A 22 -85.05 -1.19 -5.15
CA ILE A 22 -85.56 -0.37 -6.25
C ILE A 22 -86.89 -0.98 -6.75
N PRO A 23 -88.04 -0.32 -6.53
CA PRO A 23 -89.29 -0.76 -7.15
C PRO A 23 -89.20 -0.48 -8.66
N ASP A 24 -89.51 -1.49 -9.49
CA ASP A 24 -89.61 -1.43 -10.96
C ASP A 24 -88.32 -1.46 -11.82
N SER A 25 -87.30 -2.20 -11.41
CA SER A 25 -86.15 -2.48 -12.29
C SER A 25 -86.49 -3.48 -13.42
N LYS A 26 -87.09 -2.98 -14.52
CA LYS A 26 -87.14 -3.64 -15.83
C LYS A 26 -85.78 -3.47 -16.54
N PHE A 27 -85.06 -4.57 -16.70
CA PHE A 27 -83.87 -4.62 -17.55
C PHE A 27 -84.24 -4.33 -19.01
N ARG A 28 -83.36 -3.58 -19.71
CA ARG A 28 -83.18 -3.44 -21.19
C ARG A 28 -83.91 -2.22 -21.81
N LYS A 29 -83.34 -1.35 -22.67
CA LYS A 29 -82.10 -1.27 -23.50
C LYS A 29 -81.99 0.20 -23.99
N GLU A 30 -80.79 0.74 -24.19
CA GLU A 30 -80.37 1.45 -25.44
C GLU A 30 -78.96 2.05 -25.35
N SER A 31 -78.35 2.19 -26.53
CA SER A 31 -76.92 2.28 -26.83
C SER A 31 -76.33 3.69 -26.77
N THR A 32 -75.08 3.82 -26.30
CA THR A 32 -74.09 4.79 -26.83
C THR A 32 -72.67 4.29 -26.53
N LYS A 33 -71.74 4.41 -27.49
CA LYS A 33 -70.31 4.15 -27.30
C LYS A 33 -69.72 5.19 -26.34
N THR A 34 -69.87 4.93 -25.06
CA THR A 34 -69.08 5.48 -23.97
C THR A 34 -68.42 4.27 -23.31
N CYS A 35 -67.17 4.40 -22.85
CA CYS A 35 -66.51 3.38 -22.05
C CYS A 35 -67.34 3.20 -20.77
N THR A 36 -68.32 2.32 -20.86
CA THR A 36 -69.24 2.01 -19.78
C THR A 36 -68.50 1.02 -18.90
N PRO A 37 -68.32 1.31 -17.60
CA PRO A 37 -67.62 0.40 -16.71
C PRO A 37 -68.33 -0.96 -16.76
N GLN A 38 -67.61 -1.97 -17.27
CA GLN A 38 -68.12 -3.33 -17.37
C GLN A 38 -68.09 -3.94 -15.96
N VAL A 39 -69.27 -4.20 -15.41
CA VAL A 39 -69.39 -4.91 -14.14
C VAL A 39 -69.32 -6.40 -14.44
N ILE A 40 -68.22 -7.03 -14.03
CA ILE A 40 -68.03 -8.49 -14.12
C ILE A 40 -68.49 -9.08 -12.78
N ILE A 41 -69.48 -9.96 -12.82
CA ILE A 41 -69.95 -10.69 -11.65
C ILE A 41 -69.07 -11.94 -11.51
N LEU A 42 -68.32 -12.00 -10.43
CA LEU A 42 -67.48 -13.15 -10.08
C LEU A 42 -68.20 -14.05 -9.07
N HIS A 43 -68.04 -15.36 -9.22
CA HIS A 43 -68.42 -16.31 -8.18
C HIS A 43 -67.48 -16.16 -6.96
N PRO A 44 -67.92 -16.40 -5.72
CA PRO A 44 -67.08 -16.25 -4.51
C PRO A 44 -65.70 -16.93 -4.60
N ASN A 45 -65.64 -18.15 -5.14
CA ASN A 45 -64.37 -18.87 -5.36
C ASN A 45 -63.44 -18.18 -6.38
N GLU A 46 -63.99 -17.49 -7.39
CA GLU A 46 -63.19 -16.74 -8.38
C GLU A 46 -62.66 -15.45 -7.75
N HIS A 47 -63.46 -14.82 -6.89
CA HIS A 47 -63.05 -13.66 -6.11
C HIS A 47 -61.92 -13.98 -5.13
N GLU A 48 -62.00 -15.10 -4.40
CA GLU A 48 -60.93 -15.56 -3.50
C GLU A 48 -59.63 -15.85 -4.26
N ARG A 49 -59.72 -16.56 -5.40
CA ARG A 49 -58.56 -16.80 -6.26
C ARG A 49 -57.95 -15.50 -6.79
N MET A 50 -58.78 -14.52 -7.16
CA MET A 50 -58.30 -13.22 -7.62
C MET A 50 -57.57 -12.46 -6.51
N ASN A 51 -58.11 -12.43 -5.28
CA ASN A 51 -57.44 -11.80 -4.14
C ASN A 51 -56.10 -12.47 -3.82
N LYS A 52 -56.06 -13.81 -3.82
CA LYS A 52 -54.82 -14.56 -3.61
C LYS A 52 -53.74 -14.21 -4.65
N ILE A 53 -54.12 -14.08 -5.93
CA ILE A 53 -53.19 -13.65 -6.98
C ILE A 53 -52.66 -12.23 -6.71
N TYR A 54 -53.49 -11.30 -6.24
CA TYR A 54 -53.03 -9.96 -5.90
C TYR A 54 -52.06 -9.97 -4.72
N GLU A 55 -52.36 -10.73 -3.67
CA GLU A 55 -51.51 -10.85 -2.48
C GLU A 55 -50.15 -11.49 -2.83
N GLU A 56 -50.16 -12.61 -3.56
CA GLU A 56 -48.94 -13.26 -4.03
C GLU A 56 -48.14 -12.36 -4.98
N SER A 57 -48.80 -11.59 -5.84
CA SER A 57 -48.13 -10.63 -6.72
C SER A 57 -47.43 -9.51 -5.93
N GLU A 58 -48.08 -8.98 -4.89
CA GLU A 58 -47.48 -7.96 -4.02
C GLU A 58 -46.27 -8.51 -3.25
N GLU A 59 -46.34 -9.76 -2.77
CA GLU A 59 -45.21 -10.43 -2.13
C GLU A 59 -44.04 -10.63 -3.10
N VAL A 60 -44.32 -11.13 -4.31
CA VAL A 60 -43.30 -11.30 -5.35
C VAL A 60 -42.66 -9.96 -5.73
N SER A 61 -43.46 -8.90 -5.89
CA SER A 61 -42.95 -7.55 -6.18
C SER A 61 -41.97 -7.06 -5.10
N LYS A 62 -42.29 -7.25 -3.81
CA LYS A 62 -41.38 -6.89 -2.70
C LYS A 62 -40.08 -7.70 -2.75
N ILE A 63 -40.15 -8.98 -3.10
CA ILE A 63 -38.97 -9.83 -3.24
C ILE A 63 -38.08 -9.33 -4.39
N VAL A 64 -38.68 -8.95 -5.53
CA VAL A 64 -37.95 -8.37 -6.67
C VAL A 64 -37.20 -7.11 -6.24
N GLU A 65 -37.87 -6.16 -5.59
CA GLU A 65 -37.25 -4.92 -5.11
C GLU A 65 -36.07 -5.19 -4.15
N GLN A 66 -36.21 -6.17 -3.25
CA GLN A 66 -35.13 -6.57 -2.35
C GLN A 66 -33.94 -7.18 -3.09
N ILE A 67 -34.19 -7.98 -4.13
CA ILE A 67 -33.12 -8.58 -4.95
C ILE A 67 -32.40 -7.49 -5.73
N GLU A 68 -33.12 -6.57 -6.37
CA GLU A 68 -32.54 -5.43 -7.09
C GLU A 68 -31.65 -4.58 -6.18
N ALA A 69 -32.12 -4.25 -4.98
CA ALA A 69 -31.33 -3.51 -3.99
C ALA A 69 -30.05 -4.27 -3.56
N LYS A 70 -30.14 -5.61 -3.40
CA LYS A 70 -28.97 -6.45 -3.08
C LYS A 70 -27.96 -6.50 -4.23
N ILE A 71 -28.42 -6.52 -5.48
CA ILE A 71 -27.54 -6.47 -6.66
C ILE A 71 -26.75 -5.16 -6.68
N VAL A 72 -27.42 -4.02 -6.51
CA VAL A 72 -26.77 -2.71 -6.46
C VAL A 72 -25.71 -2.66 -5.35
N LYS A 73 -26.07 -3.11 -4.14
CA LYS A 73 -25.13 -3.15 -3.00
C LYS A 73 -23.95 -4.09 -3.25
N LEU A 74 -24.16 -5.21 -3.94
CA LEU A 74 -23.09 -6.13 -4.30
C LEU A 74 -22.09 -5.48 -5.26
N GLU A 75 -22.57 -4.76 -6.28
CA GLU A 75 -21.71 -4.03 -7.21
C GLU A 75 -20.90 -2.93 -6.55
N GLU A 76 -21.50 -2.17 -5.63
CA GLU A 76 -20.81 -1.16 -4.84
C GLU A 76 -19.73 -1.79 -3.95
N ASN A 77 -20.07 -2.85 -3.21
CA ASN A 77 -19.11 -3.56 -2.37
C ASN A 77 -17.95 -4.14 -3.17
N TYR A 78 -18.21 -4.67 -4.37
CA TYR A 78 -17.17 -5.17 -5.27
C TYR A 78 -16.22 -4.03 -5.69
N LYS A 79 -16.76 -2.87 -6.08
CA LYS A 79 -15.94 -1.69 -6.45
C LYS A 79 -15.07 -1.23 -5.29
N ILE A 80 -15.64 -1.10 -4.10
CA ILE A 80 -14.93 -0.69 -2.87
C ILE A 80 -13.84 -1.70 -2.54
N SER A 81 -14.17 -3.00 -2.49
CA SER A 81 -13.21 -4.06 -2.17
C SER A 81 -12.04 -4.08 -3.15
N LYS A 82 -12.30 -3.92 -4.45
CA LYS A 82 -11.26 -3.85 -5.48
C LYS A 82 -10.33 -2.65 -5.27
N GLN A 83 -10.90 -1.50 -4.93
CA GLN A 83 -10.14 -0.27 -4.65
C GLN A 83 -9.28 -0.42 -3.39
N ASP A 84 -9.83 -1.00 -2.32
CA ASP A 84 -9.13 -1.21 -1.05
C ASP A 84 -7.96 -2.19 -1.18
N ILE A 85 -8.15 -3.28 -1.93
CA ILE A 85 -7.08 -4.23 -2.26
C ILE A 85 -5.98 -3.48 -3.05
N SER A 86 -6.35 -2.74 -4.09
CA SER A 86 -5.38 -2.01 -4.90
C SER A 86 -4.59 -0.98 -4.08
N LYS A 87 -5.28 -0.24 -3.19
CA LYS A 87 -4.66 0.74 -2.30
C LYS A 87 -3.70 0.08 -1.31
N SER A 88 -4.10 -1.03 -0.72
CA SER A 88 -3.29 -1.79 0.24
C SER A 88 -2.01 -2.33 -0.41
N CYS A 89 -2.13 -2.91 -1.62
CA CYS A 89 -0.96 -3.38 -2.36
C CYS A 89 0.00 -2.24 -2.70
N LYS A 90 -0.50 -1.08 -3.13
CA LYS A 90 0.36 0.10 -3.40
C LYS A 90 1.10 0.57 -2.16
N MET A 91 0.40 0.69 -1.02
CA MET A 91 1.03 1.07 0.25
C MET A 91 2.13 0.10 0.67
N MET A 92 1.93 -1.21 0.45
CA MET A 92 2.94 -2.22 0.74
C MET A 92 4.16 -2.10 -0.17
N ILE A 93 3.97 -1.89 -1.47
CA ILE A 93 5.06 -1.64 -2.43
C ILE A 93 5.86 -0.39 -2.01
N ASP A 94 5.18 0.72 -1.76
CA ASP A 94 5.82 1.98 -1.36
C ASP A 94 6.64 1.81 -0.06
N ALA A 95 6.12 1.03 0.90
CA ALA A 95 6.82 0.75 2.15
C ALA A 95 8.09 -0.08 1.94
N ILE A 96 8.03 -1.10 1.06
CA ILE A 96 9.17 -1.94 0.71
C ILE A 96 10.24 -1.11 0.01
N GLU A 97 9.88 -0.34 -1.02
CA GLU A 97 10.81 0.52 -1.77
C GLU A 97 11.49 1.55 -0.87
N LYS A 98 10.72 2.15 0.05
CA LYS A 98 11.26 3.09 1.04
C LYS A 98 12.27 2.41 1.97
N HIS A 99 11.99 1.17 2.39
CA HIS A 99 12.90 0.42 3.25
C HIS A 99 14.17 -0.01 2.52
N GLU A 100 14.05 -0.48 1.27
CA GLU A 100 15.17 -0.82 0.40
C GLU A 100 16.12 0.39 0.25
N LYS A 101 15.58 1.55 -0.13
CA LYS A 101 16.35 2.79 -0.27
C LYS A 101 17.07 3.17 1.03
N HIS A 102 16.42 2.98 2.18
CA HIS A 102 17.04 3.23 3.49
C HIS A 102 18.20 2.28 3.78
N LEU A 103 18.06 0.99 3.46
CA LEU A 103 19.13 0.00 3.63
C LEU A 103 20.32 0.28 2.70
N LEU A 104 20.07 0.62 1.43
CA LEU A 104 21.12 1.02 0.48
C LEU A 104 21.89 2.24 0.98
N ASN A 105 21.17 3.27 1.45
CA ASN A 105 21.80 4.45 2.05
C ASN A 105 22.64 4.12 3.28
N LYS A 106 22.20 3.16 4.12
CA LYS A 106 22.99 2.68 5.26
C LYS A 106 24.28 2.00 4.79
N VAL A 107 24.22 1.12 3.80
CA VAL A 107 25.39 0.45 3.22
C VAL A 107 26.39 1.48 2.70
N ASP A 108 25.91 2.47 1.93
CA ASP A 108 26.77 3.54 1.42
C ASP A 108 27.40 4.39 2.53
N THR A 109 26.64 4.68 3.58
CA THR A 109 27.16 5.40 4.76
C THR A 109 28.26 4.61 5.44
N TYR A 110 28.09 3.30 5.64
CA TYR A 110 29.11 2.43 6.23
C TYR A 110 30.36 2.34 5.36
N LYS A 111 30.19 2.14 4.03
CA LYS A 111 31.28 2.14 3.06
C LYS A 111 32.08 3.43 3.12
N ASN A 112 31.40 4.58 3.13
CA ASN A 112 32.06 5.89 3.16
C ASN A 112 32.79 6.14 4.48
N LYS A 113 32.23 5.73 5.63
CA LYS A 113 32.93 5.78 6.92
C LYS A 113 34.18 4.92 6.94
N LYS A 114 34.10 3.66 6.48
CA LYS A 114 35.27 2.77 6.38
C LYS A 114 36.33 3.35 5.44
N LYS A 115 35.92 3.92 4.30
CA LYS A 115 36.82 4.57 3.35
C LYS A 115 37.53 5.79 3.96
N LEU A 116 36.83 6.61 4.75
CA LEU A 116 37.41 7.75 5.44
C LEU A 116 38.54 7.31 6.38
N ILE A 117 38.25 6.36 7.28
CA ILE A 117 39.22 5.82 8.24
C ILE A 117 40.45 5.25 7.53
N LEU A 118 40.24 4.45 6.46
CA LEU A 118 41.34 3.90 5.67
C LEU A 118 42.17 4.97 4.97
N THR A 119 41.54 6.07 4.54
CA THR A 119 42.23 7.19 3.89
C THR A 119 43.08 7.98 4.89
N GLU A 120 42.56 8.21 6.09
CA GLU A 120 43.29 8.85 7.19
C GLU A 120 44.52 8.01 7.58
N LEU A 121 44.31 6.71 7.82
CA LEU A 121 45.40 5.78 8.13
C LEU A 121 46.46 5.74 7.01
N LEU A 122 46.03 5.70 5.74
CA LEU A 122 46.95 5.70 4.61
C LEU A 122 47.82 6.96 4.59
N ASN A 123 47.24 8.12 4.90
CA ASN A 123 47.96 9.38 4.93
C ASN A 123 48.97 9.43 6.08
N GLU A 124 48.60 8.95 7.27
CA GLU A 124 49.51 8.83 8.41
C GLU A 124 50.70 7.93 8.07
N VAL A 125 50.45 6.74 7.51
CA VAL A 125 51.50 5.79 7.14
C VAL A 125 52.42 6.37 6.06
N LYS A 126 51.88 7.07 5.05
CA LYS A 126 52.69 7.75 4.02
C LYS A 126 53.59 8.83 4.62
N ASN A 127 53.10 9.59 5.60
CA ASN A 127 53.90 10.61 6.27
C ASN A 127 55.07 9.96 7.02
N VAL A 128 54.80 8.87 7.75
CA VAL A 128 55.84 8.10 8.44
C VAL A 128 56.85 7.51 7.45
N GLU A 129 56.38 6.89 6.36
CA GLU A 129 57.24 6.36 5.29
C GLU A 129 58.18 7.45 4.75
N GLN A 130 57.66 8.66 4.51
CA GLN A 130 58.45 9.78 4.01
C GLN A 130 59.51 10.25 5.01
N GLN A 131 59.20 10.26 6.31
CA GLN A 131 60.17 10.57 7.36
C GLN A 131 61.33 9.56 7.34
N PHE A 132 61.04 8.25 7.25
CA PHE A 132 62.07 7.23 7.12
C PHE A 132 62.88 7.35 5.83
N LYS A 133 62.25 7.65 4.69
CA LYS A 133 62.97 7.88 3.42
C LYS A 133 63.95 9.06 3.52
N THR A 134 63.50 10.18 4.09
CA THR A 134 64.37 11.36 4.31
C THR A 134 65.53 11.01 5.24
N LYS A 135 65.25 10.33 6.36
CA LYS A 135 66.28 9.95 7.33
C LYS A 135 67.29 8.97 6.75
N ASN A 136 66.84 7.96 6.01
CA ASN A 136 67.74 7.05 5.29
C ASN A 136 68.61 7.79 4.30
N LYS A 137 68.06 8.76 3.55
CA LYS A 137 68.85 9.58 2.62
C LYS A 137 69.92 10.39 3.34
N GLN A 138 69.61 10.99 4.49
CA GLN A 138 70.58 11.73 5.32
C GLN A 138 71.70 10.81 5.83
N ILE A 139 71.36 9.60 6.31
CA ILE A 139 72.34 8.60 6.75
C ILE A 139 73.25 8.18 5.58
N THR A 140 72.67 7.85 4.42
CA THR A 140 73.44 7.48 3.24
C THR A 140 74.38 8.60 2.79
N GLN A 141 73.92 9.85 2.85
CA GLN A 141 74.75 11.01 2.51
C GLN A 141 75.91 11.19 3.49
N CYS A 142 75.66 11.10 4.81
CA CYS A 142 76.70 11.20 5.84
C CYS A 142 77.79 10.11 5.70
N ILE A 143 77.38 8.86 5.40
CA ILE A 143 78.33 7.74 5.23
C ILE A 143 79.22 7.95 4.00
N ASN A 144 78.64 8.40 2.88
CA ASN A 144 79.31 8.49 1.60
C ASN A 144 80.04 9.82 1.33
N ASP A 145 79.94 10.80 2.24
CA ASP A 145 80.57 12.12 2.07
C ASP A 145 82.10 11.99 2.14
N ILE A 146 82.84 12.26 1.07
CA ILE A 146 84.29 12.02 1.03
C ILE A 146 85.07 13.14 1.75
N ASP A 147 84.47 14.32 1.90
CA ASP A 147 85.16 15.54 2.35
C ASP A 147 85.11 15.74 3.88
N THR A 148 84.33 14.93 4.59
CA THR A 148 84.14 15.05 6.04
C THR A 148 85.06 14.11 6.82
N ASP A 149 85.71 14.62 7.86
CA ASP A 149 86.57 13.86 8.77
C ASP A 149 85.83 12.70 9.47
N SER A 150 86.57 11.63 9.79
CA SER A 150 86.00 10.39 10.36
C SER A 150 85.36 10.59 11.73
N ASP A 151 85.93 11.43 12.60
CA ASP A 151 85.37 11.67 13.93
C ASP A 151 84.13 12.54 13.83
N GLN A 152 84.13 13.52 12.91
CA GLN A 152 82.98 14.37 12.63
C GLN A 152 81.80 13.59 12.01
N LYS A 153 82.07 12.67 11.08
CA LYS A 153 81.07 11.72 10.57
C LYS A 153 80.49 10.85 11.66
N ARG A 154 81.34 10.34 12.55
CA ARG A 154 80.89 9.47 13.65
C ARG A 154 79.93 10.21 14.58
N GLU A 155 80.20 11.48 14.87
CA GLU A 155 79.31 12.30 15.70
C GLU A 155 78.00 12.65 14.99
N GLN A 156 78.04 13.03 13.70
CA GLN A 156 76.84 13.28 12.90
C GLN A 156 75.95 12.03 12.78
N LEU A 157 76.56 10.87 12.53
CA LEU A 157 75.83 9.60 12.45
C LEU A 157 75.20 9.26 13.81
N LYS A 158 75.92 9.50 14.90
CA LYS A 158 75.41 9.29 16.26
C LYS A 158 74.21 10.19 16.55
N GLN A 159 74.23 11.45 16.15
CA GLN A 159 73.08 12.36 16.25
C GLN A 159 71.90 11.86 15.41
N LEU A 160 72.13 11.54 14.13
CA LEU A 160 71.08 11.01 13.25
C LEU A 160 70.46 9.72 13.80
N LEU A 161 71.23 8.86 14.47
CA LEU A 161 70.71 7.62 15.07
C LEU A 161 70.01 7.84 16.42
N GLN A 162 70.39 8.88 17.18
CA GLN A 162 69.78 9.24 18.46
C GLN A 162 68.49 10.07 18.32
N ASP A 163 68.38 10.86 17.25
CA ASP A 163 67.13 11.52 16.87
C ASP A 163 66.13 10.48 16.43
N ASP A 164 65.54 9.74 17.37
CA ASP A 164 64.50 8.78 17.07
C ASP A 164 63.45 9.55 16.24
N PRO A 165 63.17 9.14 14.99
CA PRO A 165 61.94 9.63 14.42
C PRO A 165 60.93 9.12 15.46
N ASN A 166 60.10 9.99 15.99
CA ASN A 166 59.07 9.56 16.92
C ASN A 166 57.76 9.30 16.15
N PRO A 167 57.69 8.40 15.13
CA PRO A 167 56.41 7.92 14.71
C PRO A 167 56.03 6.87 15.73
N ASN A 168 54.84 7.04 16.27
CA ASN A 168 54.19 6.03 17.09
C ASN A 168 53.84 4.82 16.18
N ILE A 169 54.85 4.13 15.62
CA ILE A 169 54.67 2.91 14.81
C ILE A 169 53.98 1.85 15.66
N ASN A 170 54.23 1.88 16.97
CA ASN A 170 53.56 1.01 17.93
C ASN A 170 52.06 1.32 18.05
N SER A 171 51.61 2.57 17.88
CA SER A 171 50.17 2.85 17.76
C SER A 171 49.59 2.38 16.42
N LEU A 172 50.38 2.40 15.33
CA LEU A 172 49.97 1.88 14.03
C LEU A 172 49.88 0.35 13.98
N LYS A 173 50.73 -0.35 14.75
CA LYS A 173 50.77 -1.82 14.86
C LYS A 173 49.71 -2.40 15.79
N SER A 174 49.18 -1.60 16.71
CA SER A 174 48.13 -2.07 17.61
C SER A 174 46.87 -2.31 16.77
N ASN A 175 46.31 -3.52 16.88
CA ASN A 175 45.14 -4.06 16.17
C ASN A 175 43.82 -3.25 16.35
N GLN A 176 43.91 -1.99 16.77
CA GLN A 176 42.79 -1.09 17.06
C GLN A 176 42.45 -0.13 15.92
N ILE A 177 43.35 0.12 14.95
CA ILE A 177 43.03 1.03 13.82
C ILE A 177 42.26 0.31 12.69
N ILE A 178 42.32 -1.03 12.65
CA ILE A 178 41.36 -1.84 11.90
C ILE A 178 40.38 -2.43 12.93
N PRO A 179 39.48 -1.64 13.54
CA PRO A 179 38.47 -2.21 14.42
C PRO A 179 37.58 -3.07 13.54
N ASN A 180 37.67 -4.40 13.68
CA ASN A 180 36.76 -5.39 13.11
C ASN A 180 36.13 -4.92 11.80
N LEU A 181 36.94 -4.79 10.74
CA LEU A 181 36.37 -4.94 9.40
C LEU A 181 35.97 -6.41 9.30
N ASP A 182 34.85 -6.74 9.93
CA ASP A 182 34.08 -7.89 9.53
C ASP A 182 33.72 -7.60 8.07
N ILE A 183 34.43 -8.28 7.18
CA ILE A 183 34.20 -8.28 5.73
C ILE A 183 33.11 -9.31 5.41
N SER A 184 32.62 -10.03 6.42
CA SER A 184 31.54 -10.99 6.36
C SER A 184 30.23 -10.28 6.05
N ILE A 185 29.67 -10.60 4.89
CA ILE A 185 28.26 -10.41 4.59
C ILE A 185 27.57 -11.63 5.19
N ASN A 186 26.96 -11.50 6.37
CA ASN A 186 25.96 -12.44 6.87
C ASN A 186 24.57 -11.86 6.59
#